data_AF-L0WE02-F1
#
_entry.id   AF-L0WE02-F1
#
_cell.length_a   1.000
_cell.length_b   1.000
_cell.length_c   1.000
_cell.angle_alpha   90.00
_cell.angle_beta   90.00
_cell.angle_gamma   90.00
#
_symmetry.space_group_name_H-M   'P 1'
#
loop_
_entity.id
_entity.type
_entity.pdbx_description
1 polymer ?
#
loop_
_entity_poly.entity_id
_entity_poly.type
_entity_poly.pdbx_seq_one_letter_code
_entity_poly.pdbx_strand_id
1 'polypeptide(L)'
;MEDFDASNSAVEQQELSSIQKSAIGWGIAALVLAIIMVSYNNSAMVLGAGLMAKIFAAVVGTVTGTIGALIGDAIRRFAKPDMMFTSGGMGSLIWIKLFWMMGPQTVGLVIGVALGISLVLM
;
A
#
# COMPACT_ATOMS: atom_id res chain seq x y z
N MET A 1 7.91 23.42 29.82
CA MET A 1 7.34 23.60 28.46
C MET A 1 8.33 23.09 27.44
N GLU A 2 9.62 23.46 27.50
CA GLU A 2 10.68 22.92 26.63
C GLU A 2 10.78 21.38 26.62
N ASP A 3 10.64 20.71 27.78
CA ASP A 3 10.72 19.23 27.84
C ASP A 3 9.53 18.54 27.14
N PHE A 4 8.36 19.18 27.15
CA PHE A 4 7.14 18.69 26.48
C PHE A 4 7.28 18.82 24.96
N ASP A 5 7.79 19.95 24.47
CA ASP A 5 8.03 20.19 23.04
C ASP A 5 9.12 19.27 22.48
N ALA A 6 10.19 19.04 23.26
CA ALA A 6 11.24 18.08 22.91
C ALA A 6 10.70 16.64 22.81
N SER A 7 9.80 16.23 23.71
CA SER A 7 9.19 14.90 23.66
C SER A 7 8.28 14.72 22.44
N ASN A 8 7.50 15.74 22.09
CA ASN A 8 6.56 15.68 20.97
C ASN A 8 7.29 15.63 19.62
N SER A 9 8.36 16.42 19.47
CA SER A 9 9.19 16.37 18.27
C SER A 9 9.87 15.01 18.06
N ALA A 10 10.28 14.32 19.14
CA ALA A 10 10.84 12.98 19.05
C ALA A 10 9.80 11.93 18.61
N VAL A 11 8.57 12.02 19.12
CA VAL A 11 7.45 11.14 18.71
C VAL A 11 7.11 11.35 17.23
N GLU A 12 7.03 12.60 16.78
CA GLU A 12 6.74 12.92 15.37
C GLU A 12 7.83 12.40 14.43
N GLN A 13 9.11 12.57 14.79
CA GLN A 13 10.22 12.02 13.99
C GLN A 13 10.19 10.49 13.91
N GLN A 14 9.82 9.82 15.00
CA GLN A 14 9.68 8.36 15.02
C GLN A 14 8.50 7.90 14.15
N GLU A 15 7.37 8.58 14.21
CA GLU A 15 6.20 8.34 13.35
C GLU A 15 6.57 8.52 11.86
N LEU A 16 7.17 9.65 11.49
CA LEU A 16 7.60 9.93 10.12
C LEU A 16 8.58 8.88 9.59
N SER A 17 9.56 8.48 10.40
CA SER A 17 10.51 7.41 10.07
C SER A 17 9.80 6.08 9.80
N SER A 18 8.78 5.75 10.60
CA SER A 18 7.99 4.52 10.41
C SER A 18 7.18 4.56 9.11
N ILE A 19 6.59 5.70 8.77
CA ILE A 19 5.81 5.90 7.55
C ILE A 19 6.74 5.84 6.33
N GLN A 20 7.92 6.46 6.39
CA GLN A 20 8.91 6.41 5.32
C GLN A 20 9.36 4.99 5.01
N LYS A 21 9.68 4.19 6.04
CA LYS A 21 10.03 2.77 5.87
C LYS A 21 8.90 1.98 5.23
N SER A 22 7.66 2.20 5.69
CA SER A 22 6.46 1.59 5.12
C SER A 22 6.28 2.00 3.65
N ALA A 23 6.39 3.29 3.34
CA ALA A 23 6.23 3.83 1.99
C ALA A 23 7.26 3.27 1.01
N ILE A 24 8.52 3.11 1.42
CA ILE A 24 9.55 2.48 0.58
C ILE A 24 9.20 1.02 0.31
N GLY A 25 8.83 0.26 1.35
CA GLY A 25 8.45 -1.15 1.20
C GLY A 25 7.25 -1.34 0.27
N TRP A 26 6.20 -0.55 0.48
CA TRP A 26 5.01 -0.58 -0.37
C TRP A 26 5.26 -0.01 -1.77
N GLY A 27 6.18 0.95 -1.92
CA GLY A 27 6.56 1.49 -3.22
C GLY A 27 7.27 0.47 -4.10
N ILE A 28 8.15 -0.35 -3.52
CA ILE A 28 8.76 -1.47 -4.24
C ILE A 28 7.69 -2.49 -4.63
N ALA A 29 6.77 -2.84 -3.73
CA ALA A 29 5.67 -3.75 -4.02
C ALA A 29 4.75 -3.20 -5.13
N ALA A 30 4.44 -1.90 -5.11
CA ALA A 30 3.64 -1.22 -6.11
C ALA A 30 4.31 -1.23 -7.48
N LEU A 31 5.63 -1.02 -7.52
CA LEU A 31 6.39 -1.08 -8.77
C LEU A 31 6.35 -2.48 -9.39
N VAL A 32 6.62 -3.51 -8.59
CA VAL A 32 6.55 -4.90 -9.06
C VAL A 32 5.15 -5.23 -9.56
N LEU A 33 4.11 -4.87 -8.80
CA LEU A 33 2.73 -5.12 -9.19
C LEU A 33 2.36 -4.36 -10.47
N ALA A 34 2.78 -3.10 -10.61
CA ALA A 34 2.52 -2.29 -11.79
C ALA A 34 3.17 -2.88 -13.05
N ILE A 35 4.42 -3.35 -12.95
CA ILE A 35 5.12 -4.03 -14.06
C ILE A 35 4.37 -5.30 -14.46
N ILE A 36 3.98 -6.14 -13.50
CA ILE A 36 3.20 -7.36 -13.76
C ILE A 36 1.88 -7.01 -14.43
N MET A 37 1.15 -6.03 -13.88
CA MET A 37 -0.17 -5.67 -14.34
C MET A 37 -0.16 -5.07 -15.75
N VAL A 38 0.84 -4.26 -16.10
CA VAL A 38 1.02 -3.76 -17.48
C VAL A 38 1.47 -4.88 -18.43
N SER A 39 2.34 -5.78 -17.99
CA SER A 39 2.91 -6.85 -18.85
C SER A 39 1.88 -7.93 -19.22
N TYR A 40 1.01 -8.29 -18.28
CA TYR A 40 -0.02 -9.32 -18.50
C TYR A 40 -1.38 -8.75 -18.94
N ASN A 41 -1.48 -7.44 -19.23
CA ASN A 41 -2.71 -6.85 -19.70
C ASN A 41 -2.91 -7.12 -21.21
N ASN A 42 -3.86 -7.99 -21.51
CA ASN A 42 -4.23 -8.37 -22.89
C ASN A 42 -5.33 -7.48 -23.49
N SER A 43 -5.68 -6.37 -22.84
CA SER A 43 -6.67 -5.43 -23.40
C SER A 43 -6.12 -4.80 -24.68
N ALA A 44 -6.95 -4.69 -25.71
CA ALA A 44 -6.57 -4.15 -27.03
C ALA A 44 -5.88 -2.77 -26.93
N MET A 45 -6.30 -1.96 -25.96
CA MET A 45 -5.77 -0.62 -25.69
C MET A 45 -4.35 -0.65 -25.10
N VAL A 46 -4.04 -1.59 -24.20
CA VAL A 46 -2.68 -1.76 -23.65
C VAL A 46 -1.76 -2.45 -24.66
N LEU A 47 -2.30 -3.34 -25.50
CA LEU A 47 -1.54 -3.95 -26.58
C LEU A 47 -1.16 -2.92 -27.65
N GLY A 48 -2.04 -1.98 -27.97
CA GLY A 48 -1.78 -0.87 -28.90
C GLY A 48 -0.93 0.27 -28.32
N ALA A 49 -0.77 0.33 -26.99
CA ALA A 49 0.02 1.37 -26.35
C ALA A 49 1.53 1.21 -26.60
N GLY A 50 2.19 2.31 -26.98
CA GLY A 50 3.64 2.36 -27.13
C GLY A 50 4.37 2.12 -25.81
N LEU A 51 5.66 1.74 -25.90
CA LEU A 51 6.49 1.43 -24.73
C LEU A 51 6.57 2.60 -23.72
N MET A 52 6.60 3.85 -24.20
CA MET A 52 6.62 5.03 -23.33
C MET A 52 5.32 5.21 -22.54
N ALA A 53 4.16 4.93 -23.15
CA ALA A 53 2.88 4.97 -22.46
C ALA A 53 2.79 3.88 -21.38
N LYS A 54 3.34 2.69 -21.64
CA LYS A 54 3.44 1.59 -20.67
C LYS A 54 4.33 1.93 -19.47
N ILE A 55 5.49 2.54 -19.72
CA ILE A 55 6.38 3.01 -18.65
C ILE A 55 5.68 4.09 -17.82
N PHE A 56 5.05 5.07 -18.47
CA PHE A 56 4.34 6.13 -17.77
C PHE A 56 3.18 5.56 -16.94
N ALA A 57 2.41 4.62 -17.47
CA ALA A 57 1.36 3.92 -16.74
C ALA A 57 1.90 3.14 -15.53
N ALA A 58 3.07 2.50 -15.66
CA ALA A 58 3.71 1.81 -14.55
C ALA A 58 4.18 2.80 -13.46
N VAL A 59 4.72 3.97 -13.83
CA VAL A 59 5.10 5.03 -12.88
C VAL A 59 3.88 5.56 -12.14
N VAL A 60 2.82 5.94 -12.86
CA VAL A 60 1.58 6.43 -12.26
C VAL A 60 0.94 5.36 -11.37
N GLY A 61 0.84 4.12 -11.86
CA GLY A 61 0.38 2.97 -11.09
C GLY A 61 1.19 2.73 -9.81
N THR A 62 2.52 2.88 -9.87
CA THR A 62 3.39 2.75 -8.69
C THR A 62 3.09 3.83 -7.65
N VAL A 63 2.96 5.09 -8.07
CA VAL A 63 2.66 6.20 -7.16
C VAL A 63 1.28 6.03 -6.52
N THR A 64 0.23 5.81 -7.32
CA THR A 64 -1.13 5.62 -6.82
C THR A 64 -1.25 4.35 -5.97
N GLY A 65 -0.57 3.28 -6.34
CA GLY A 65 -0.47 2.03 -5.57
C GLY A 65 0.18 2.23 -4.20
N THR A 66 1.27 3.00 -4.13
CA THR A 66 1.93 3.34 -2.86
C THR A 66 1.00 4.15 -1.97
N ILE A 67 0.31 5.15 -2.53
CA ILE A 67 -0.68 5.95 -1.79
C ILE A 67 -1.81 5.05 -1.28
N GLY A 68 -2.35 4.18 -2.12
CA GLY A 68 -3.41 3.23 -1.74
C GLY A 68 -2.98 2.30 -0.60
N ALA A 69 -1.74 1.79 -0.64
CA ALA A 69 -1.20 0.96 0.43
C ALA A 69 -1.01 1.73 1.75
N LEU A 70 -0.56 2.99 1.69
CA LEU A 70 -0.44 3.86 2.86
C LEU A 70 -1.81 4.21 3.47
N ILE A 71 -2.83 4.44 2.64
CA ILE A 71 -4.22 4.60 3.10
C ILE A 71 -4.70 3.32 3.78
N GLY A 72 -4.42 2.15 3.20
CA GLY A 72 -4.69 0.86 3.84
C GLY A 72 -3.98 0.71 5.20
N ASP A 73 -2.76 1.23 5.34
CA ASP A 73 -2.04 1.23 6.61
C ASP A 73 -2.68 2.15 7.64
N ALA A 74 -3.13 3.33 7.22
CA ALA A 74 -3.91 4.23 8.07
C ALA A 74 -5.21 3.56 8.55
N ILE A 75 -5.93 2.87 7.66
CA ILE A 75 -7.13 2.10 8.03
C ILE A 75 -6.80 1.00 9.02
N ARG A 76 -5.71 0.25 8.82
CA ARG A 76 -5.25 -0.76 9.79
C ARG A 76 -4.98 -0.13 11.15
N ARG A 77 -4.23 0.98 11.21
CA ARG A 77 -3.91 1.65 12.48
C ARG A 77 -5.15 2.16 13.19
N PHE A 78 -6.16 2.60 12.43
CA PHE A 78 -7.43 3.09 12.97
C PHE A 78 -8.37 1.97 13.43
N ALA A 79 -8.49 0.88 12.66
CA ALA A 79 -9.52 -0.13 12.86
C ALA A 79 -9.03 -1.38 13.60
N LYS A 80 -7.72 -1.60 13.73
CA LYS A 80 -7.19 -2.77 14.44
C LYS A 80 -7.34 -2.58 15.95
N PRO A 81 -8.17 -3.37 16.65
CA PRO A 81 -8.27 -3.31 18.10
C PRO A 81 -6.99 -3.83 18.79
N ASP A 82 -6.73 -3.28 19.99
CA ASP A 82 -5.56 -3.59 20.82
C ASP A 82 -5.59 -5.02 21.38
N MET A 83 -6.79 -5.57 21.62
CA MET A 83 -6.99 -6.91 22.15
C MET A 83 -7.92 -7.71 21.23
N MET A 84 -7.46 -8.86 20.77
CA MET A 84 -8.19 -9.77 19.88
C MET A 84 -8.42 -11.10 20.60
N PHE A 85 -9.66 -11.38 20.98
CA PHE A 85 -10.05 -12.66 21.58
C PHE A 85 -10.68 -13.55 20.50
N THR A 86 -10.10 -14.72 20.24
CA THR A 86 -10.65 -15.69 19.29
C THR A 86 -11.10 -16.94 20.03
N SER A 87 -12.31 -17.43 19.75
CA SER A 87 -12.85 -18.65 20.38
C SER A 87 -12.45 -19.96 19.67
N GLY A 88 -11.67 -19.89 18.58
CA GLY A 88 -11.39 -20.99 17.66
C GLY A 88 -9.99 -21.63 17.73
N GLY A 89 -9.27 -21.49 18.85
CA GLY A 89 -7.90 -22.02 19.00
C GLY A 89 -6.82 -21.24 18.25
N MET A 90 -5.60 -21.80 18.16
CA MET A 90 -4.40 -21.10 17.69
C MET A 90 -4.44 -20.68 16.21
N GLY A 91 -5.12 -21.43 15.34
CA GLY A 91 -5.24 -21.11 13.92
C GLY A 91 -6.05 -19.84 13.64
N SER A 92 -7.09 -19.57 14.44
CA SER A 92 -7.90 -18.35 14.31
C SER A 92 -7.09 -17.09 14.66
N LEU A 93 -6.21 -17.19 15.66
CA LEU A 93 -5.28 -16.10 16.03
C LEU A 93 -4.26 -15.79 14.91
N ILE A 94 -3.77 -16.82 14.21
CA ILE A 94 -2.81 -16.62 13.12
C ILE A 94 -3.50 -15.93 11.93
N TRP A 95 -4.71 -16.39 11.56
CA TRP A 95 -5.48 -15.79 10.47
C TRP A 95 -5.86 -14.34 10.73
N ILE A 96 -6.34 -14.02 11.94
CA ILE A 96 -6.72 -12.64 12.27
C ILE A 96 -5.49 -11.73 12.26
N LYS A 97 -4.34 -12.21 12.75
CA LYS A 97 -3.09 -11.45 12.69
C LYS A 97 -2.64 -11.22 11.26
N LEU A 98 -2.73 -12.23 10.38
CA LEU A 98 -2.36 -12.11 8.98
C LEU A 98 -3.27 -11.13 8.23
N PHE A 99 -4.58 -11.20 8.46
CA PHE A 99 -5.56 -10.27 7.89
C PHE A 99 -5.23 -8.82 8.27
N TRP A 100 -4.99 -8.53 9.54
CA TRP A 100 -4.62 -7.17 9.95
C TRP A 100 -3.18 -6.79 9.58
N MET A 101 -2.31 -7.75 9.30
CA MET A 101 -0.95 -7.47 8.87
C MET A 101 -0.88 -6.97 7.43
N MET A 102 -1.66 -7.58 6.52
CA MET A 102 -1.55 -7.30 5.08
C MET A 102 -2.87 -6.95 4.38
N GLY A 103 -4.04 -7.19 4.99
CA GLY A 103 -5.33 -7.10 4.30
C GLY A 103 -5.63 -5.72 3.73
N PRO A 104 -5.86 -4.69 4.56
CA PRO A 104 -6.22 -3.36 4.07
C PRO A 104 -5.16 -2.74 3.15
N GLN A 105 -3.86 -2.92 3.46
CA GLN A 105 -2.77 -2.40 2.63
C GLN A 105 -2.72 -3.05 1.25
N THR A 106 -2.84 -4.37 1.17
CA THR A 106 -2.77 -5.08 -0.11
C THR A 106 -3.98 -4.78 -0.99
N VAL A 107 -5.16 -4.63 -0.41
CA VAL A 107 -6.36 -4.18 -1.16
C VAL A 107 -6.16 -2.77 -1.69
N GLY A 108 -5.67 -1.84 -0.85
CA GLY A 108 -5.35 -0.48 -1.26
C GLY A 108 -4.28 -0.43 -2.36
N LEU A 109 -3.25 -1.27 -2.26
CA LEU A 109 -2.20 -1.42 -3.27
C LEU A 109 -2.78 -1.83 -4.62
N VAL A 110 -3.55 -2.93 -4.65
CA VAL A 110 -4.11 -3.47 -5.90
C VAL A 110 -5.05 -2.47 -6.55
N ILE A 111 -5.96 -1.88 -5.79
CA ILE A 111 -6.88 -0.86 -6.30
C ILE A 111 -6.11 0.36 -6.81
N GLY A 112 -5.14 0.86 -6.03
CA GLY A 112 -4.35 2.03 -6.41
C GLY A 112 -3.55 1.81 -7.70
N VAL A 113 -2.87 0.67 -7.83
CA VAL A 113 -2.13 0.32 -9.06
C VAL A 113 -3.09 0.18 -10.24
N ALA A 114 -4.21 -0.54 -10.08
CA ALA A 114 -5.19 -0.75 -11.14
C ALA A 114 -5.78 0.57 -11.64
N LEU A 115 -6.17 1.46 -10.73
CA LEU A 115 -6.71 2.78 -11.06
C LEU A 115 -5.66 3.68 -11.72
N GLY A 116 -4.42 3.69 -11.23
CA GLY A 116 -3.34 4.48 -11.80
C GLY A 116 -2.97 4.05 -13.23
N ILE A 117 -2.93 2.74 -13.49
CA ILE A 117 -2.71 2.20 -14.84
C ILE A 117 -3.90 2.53 -15.74
N SER A 118 -5.12 2.34 -15.24
CA SER A 118 -6.35 2.61 -16.00
C SER A 118 -6.44 4.09 -16.37
N LEU A 119 -6.07 5.02 -15.48
CA LEU A 119 -6.07 6.46 -15.77
C LEU A 119 -5.20 6.83 -16.98
N VAL A 120 -4.12 6.08 -17.22
CA VAL A 120 -3.16 6.37 -18.29
C VAL A 120 -3.48 5.63 -19.59
N LEU A 121 -3.99 4.40 -19.48
CA LEU A 121 -4.21 3.49 -20.60
C LEU A 121 -5.70 3.24 -20.89
N MET A 122 -6.60 4.11 -20.44
CA MET A 122 -8.03 4.15 -20.78
C MET A 122 -8.34 5.16 -21.88
#